data_AF-J9FK44-F1
#
_entry.id   AF-J9FK44-F1
#
_cell.length_a   1.000
_cell.length_b   1.000
_cell.length_c   1.000
_cell.angle_alpha   90.00
_cell.angle_beta   90.00
_cell.angle_gamma   90.00
#
_symmetry.space_group_name_H-M   'P 1'
#
loop_
_entity.id
_entity.type
_entity.pdbx_description
1 polymer ?
#
loop_
_entity_poly.entity_id
_entity_poly.type
_entity_poly.pdbx_seq_one_letter_code
_entity_poly.pdbx_strand_id
1 'polypeptide(L)'
;MLFSCSDTEQENLLAGKELSEVGDKAVLTLTLRMPEVGTASRAVAQPETENSRAEECKISDALVILGKMADGLNAPTMIDQKFYVNNFEYDGNQSQWTTSILCNPGYYRILVIANPGKLIRLEDITSSSWHTLANRILSFEDFNRLKTIWDDNYFLMTNAYQGTTEDFDVHLILGEHANKVIAVQRACARFDYQVKQADNIYPLPCVVDGRPATLNIQLQEVALMNVSKSFNLFKQIVADNRLGTIPDFYQTEKADNYVYDSDWDAKRIFALNLIEANHLNEYFFYPSEQGRNNIPTEQGQDIVPLVHLSYQPLPHEVTHTDVRLMYCSENTIPGIKAQVNKLSTGLVFKGYFGKPKEVDKIPDEFYSRIVGGKTLIYTSLESLKKALQDEGIPLPKTMTENHLANLHISKFTPDKKTGKCSVWYTYWNRHRDNHDNQLMGIMEFAVVRNNLYKLSINSIKSLGLPQPPNMPENPWKPAGETPDEVIPQLDITVKVCDWLNRELNHHI
;
A
#
# COMPACT_ATOMS: atom_id res chain seq x y z
N MET A 1 32.18 14.18 -29.97
CA MET A 1 31.14 14.38 -31.00
C MET A 1 29.83 14.56 -30.26
N LEU A 2 29.13 15.67 -30.52
CA LEU A 2 27.84 16.01 -29.93
C LEU A 2 26.79 15.09 -30.58
N PHE A 3 26.13 14.23 -29.79
CA PHE A 3 24.92 13.56 -30.24
C PHE A 3 23.72 14.47 -29.91
N SER A 4 23.04 14.89 -30.98
CA SER A 4 21.73 15.54 -30.95
C SER A 4 20.69 14.50 -30.55
N CYS A 5 19.95 14.73 -29.46
CA CYS A 5 18.96 13.81 -28.89
C CYS A 5 17.52 14.35 -28.97
N SER A 6 17.08 14.93 -30.08
CA SER A 6 15.66 15.32 -30.22
C SER A 6 14.94 14.77 -31.44
N ASP A 7 15.66 14.40 -32.50
CA ASP A 7 15.00 14.08 -33.79
C ASP A 7 14.87 12.57 -34.06
N THR A 8 15.52 11.72 -33.26
CA THR A 8 15.58 10.26 -33.45
C THR A 8 14.37 9.52 -32.87
N GLU A 9 13.56 10.16 -32.02
CA GLU A 9 12.46 9.51 -31.28
C GLU A 9 11.22 9.24 -32.15
N GLN A 10 10.93 10.08 -33.16
CA GLN A 10 9.83 9.86 -34.10
C GLN A 10 10.18 8.94 -35.28
N GLU A 11 11.47 8.81 -35.63
CA GLU A 11 11.89 8.02 -36.81
C GLU A 11 11.68 6.50 -36.64
N ASN A 12 11.60 6.02 -35.40
CA ASN A 12 11.49 4.60 -35.07
C ASN A 12 10.04 4.09 -34.89
N LEU A 13 9.04 4.96 -35.04
CA LEU A 13 7.63 4.57 -35.08
C LEU A 13 7.21 4.26 -36.52
N LEU A 14 6.37 3.23 -36.71
CA LEU A 14 5.90 2.80 -38.03
C LEU A 14 4.76 3.65 -38.62
N ALA A 15 4.20 4.58 -37.84
CA ALA A 15 3.06 5.37 -38.26
C ALA A 15 3.38 6.16 -39.55
N GLY A 16 2.76 5.75 -40.67
CA GLY A 16 2.86 6.44 -41.96
C GLY A 16 4.02 6.02 -42.89
N LYS A 17 4.74 4.91 -42.63
CA LYS A 17 5.80 4.38 -43.50
C LYS A 17 5.40 3.04 -44.15
N GLU A 18 5.61 2.89 -45.46
CA GLU A 18 5.47 1.56 -46.11
C GLU A 18 6.69 0.68 -45.80
N LEU A 19 6.53 -0.64 -45.67
CA LEU A 19 7.64 -1.55 -45.33
C LEU A 19 8.82 -1.49 -46.30
N SER A 20 8.54 -1.17 -47.57
CA SER A 20 9.55 -0.97 -48.60
C SER A 20 10.46 0.25 -48.36
N GLU A 21 10.07 1.16 -47.47
CA GLU A 21 10.81 2.39 -47.11
C GLU A 21 11.66 2.23 -45.84
N VAL A 22 11.60 1.06 -45.19
CA VAL A 22 12.10 0.83 -43.82
C VAL A 22 13.53 0.25 -43.75
N GLY A 23 14.11 -0.20 -44.87
CA GLY A 23 15.54 -0.58 -44.95
C GLY A 23 15.95 -1.77 -44.07
N ASP A 24 17.14 -1.69 -43.45
CA ASP A 24 17.82 -2.74 -42.65
C ASP A 24 17.20 -3.03 -41.25
N LYS A 25 15.87 -2.91 -41.11
CA LYS A 25 15.16 -3.03 -39.82
C LYS A 25 14.20 -4.21 -39.78
N ALA A 26 13.80 -4.58 -38.56
CA ALA A 26 12.70 -5.50 -38.27
C ALA A 26 11.53 -4.72 -37.65
N VAL A 27 10.31 -5.24 -37.80
CA VAL A 27 9.10 -4.66 -37.21
C VAL A 27 8.70 -5.46 -35.97
N LEU A 28 8.55 -4.78 -34.84
CA LEU A 28 7.96 -5.36 -33.62
C LEU A 28 6.59 -4.71 -33.36
N THR A 29 5.53 -5.48 -33.49
CA THR A 29 4.21 -5.14 -32.97
C THR A 29 4.12 -5.63 -31.52
N LEU A 30 4.05 -4.67 -30.60
CA LEU A 30 4.03 -4.90 -29.16
C LEU A 30 2.64 -4.62 -28.61
N THR A 31 2.02 -5.64 -28.01
CA THR A 31 0.76 -5.51 -27.26
C THR A 31 1.06 -5.55 -25.77
N LEU A 32 0.74 -4.46 -25.08
CA LEU A 32 0.79 -4.40 -23.62
C LEU A 32 -0.55 -4.80 -23.06
N ARG A 33 -0.56 -5.75 -22.12
CA ARG A 33 -1.79 -6.34 -21.59
C ARG A 33 -1.79 -6.39 -20.07
N MET A 34 -2.88 -5.97 -19.44
CA MET A 34 -3.09 -6.27 -18.01
C MET A 34 -3.42 -7.76 -17.83
N PRO A 35 -2.88 -8.46 -16.82
CA PRO A 35 -3.19 -9.86 -16.61
C PRO A 35 -4.71 -10.10 -16.52
N GLU A 36 -5.15 -11.11 -17.25
CA GLU A 36 -6.54 -11.53 -17.39
C GLU A 36 -6.75 -12.89 -16.72
N VAL A 37 -7.97 -13.17 -16.26
CA VAL A 37 -8.34 -14.51 -15.79
C VAL A 37 -8.54 -15.44 -16.99
N GLY A 38 -7.63 -16.39 -17.21
CA GLY A 38 -7.85 -17.48 -18.16
C GLY A 38 -8.92 -18.46 -17.67
N THR A 39 -9.77 -18.96 -18.57
CA THR A 39 -10.84 -19.96 -18.32
C THR A 39 -10.33 -21.37 -17.98
N ALA A 40 -9.13 -21.51 -17.40
CA ALA A 40 -8.56 -22.81 -17.04
C ALA A 40 -8.83 -23.16 -15.57
N SER A 41 -9.71 -24.14 -15.35
CA SER A 41 -9.91 -24.88 -14.10
C SER A 41 -8.58 -25.18 -13.40
N ARG A 42 -8.27 -24.54 -12.26
CA ARG A 42 -7.16 -24.95 -11.39
C ARG A 42 -7.48 -24.76 -9.91
N ALA A 43 -7.22 -25.83 -9.16
CA ALA A 43 -7.57 -26.03 -7.76
C ALA A 43 -6.45 -25.54 -6.83
N VAL A 44 -6.58 -24.31 -6.35
CA VAL A 44 -6.14 -23.81 -5.05
C VAL A 44 -7.12 -22.67 -4.74
N ALA A 45 -7.50 -22.44 -3.48
CA ALA A 45 -8.29 -21.26 -3.11
C ALA A 45 -7.49 -19.99 -3.43
N GLN A 46 -7.58 -19.52 -4.68
CA GLN A 46 -6.99 -18.28 -5.12
C GLN A 46 -7.87 -17.11 -4.65
N PRO A 47 -7.26 -15.96 -4.32
CA PRO A 47 -8.00 -14.76 -3.98
C PRO A 47 -9.03 -14.45 -5.08
N GLU A 48 -10.20 -13.98 -4.68
CA GLU A 48 -11.22 -13.59 -5.67
C GLU A 48 -10.67 -12.50 -6.58
N THR A 49 -11.08 -12.47 -7.85
CA THR A 49 -10.58 -11.48 -8.81
C THR A 49 -11.64 -10.41 -9.06
N GLU A 50 -11.27 -9.14 -9.08
CA GLU A 50 -12.18 -8.04 -9.43
C GLU A 50 -11.74 -7.31 -10.70
N ASN A 51 -12.73 -6.87 -11.49
CA ASN A 51 -12.48 -6.10 -12.70
C ASN A 51 -11.85 -4.75 -12.38
N SER A 52 -10.75 -4.50 -13.07
CA SER A 52 -10.18 -3.17 -13.21
C SER A 52 -11.16 -2.23 -13.95
N ARG A 53 -11.15 -0.95 -13.60
CA ARG A 53 -11.89 0.08 -14.33
C ARG A 53 -11.11 0.49 -15.58
N ALA A 54 -11.80 0.95 -16.62
CA ALA A 54 -11.16 1.33 -17.88
C ALA A 54 -10.06 2.38 -17.68
N GLU A 55 -10.29 3.35 -16.79
CA GLU A 55 -9.29 4.35 -16.43
C GLU A 55 -8.05 3.78 -15.73
N GLU A 56 -8.18 2.66 -15.03
CA GLU A 56 -7.08 2.00 -14.31
C GLU A 56 -6.23 1.14 -15.24
N CYS A 57 -6.72 0.83 -16.46
CA CYS A 57 -6.05 -0.02 -17.45
C CYS A 57 -5.46 0.78 -18.62
N LYS A 58 -5.69 2.09 -18.68
CA LYS A 58 -5.26 2.92 -19.81
C LYS A 58 -3.74 2.98 -19.89
N ILE A 59 -3.19 2.73 -21.08
CA ILE A 59 -1.78 2.96 -21.41
C ILE A 59 -1.71 4.07 -22.45
N SER A 60 -1.11 5.20 -22.08
CA SER A 60 -0.98 6.36 -22.97
C SER A 60 0.39 6.39 -23.64
N ASP A 61 1.43 5.97 -22.92
CA ASP A 61 2.81 5.96 -23.36
C ASP A 61 3.62 4.88 -22.62
N ALA A 62 4.79 4.54 -23.14
CA ALA A 62 5.69 3.57 -22.51
C ALA A 62 7.15 3.79 -22.91
N LEU A 63 8.07 3.43 -22.00
CA LEU A 63 9.45 3.14 -22.34
C LEU A 63 9.57 1.65 -22.67
N VAL A 64 10.03 1.32 -23.88
CA VAL A 64 10.30 -0.04 -24.32
C VAL A 64 11.82 -0.23 -24.40
N ILE A 65 12.35 -1.18 -23.64
CA ILE A 65 13.79 -1.43 -23.51
C ILE A 65 14.09 -2.85 -23.99
N LEU A 66 14.98 -2.96 -24.99
CA LEU A 66 15.46 -4.23 -25.52
C LEU A 66 16.86 -4.53 -25.01
N GLY A 67 17.01 -5.63 -24.29
CA GLY A 67 18.30 -6.18 -23.89
C GLY A 67 18.67 -7.32 -24.83
N LYS A 68 19.85 -7.27 -25.45
CA LYS A 68 20.29 -8.31 -26.39
C LYS A 68 20.59 -9.59 -25.62
N MET A 69 19.95 -10.68 -26.03
CA MET A 69 20.18 -12.01 -25.48
C MET A 69 21.42 -12.62 -26.15
N ALA A 70 22.22 -13.32 -25.35
CA ALA A 70 23.35 -14.10 -25.83
C ALA A 70 23.12 -15.59 -25.50
N ASP A 71 23.65 -16.47 -26.35
CA ASP A 71 23.48 -17.91 -26.19
C ASP A 71 23.97 -18.38 -24.82
N GLY A 72 23.13 -19.16 -24.13
CA GLY A 72 23.42 -19.70 -22.80
C GLY A 72 23.20 -18.73 -21.64
N LEU A 73 22.76 -17.48 -21.88
CA LEU A 73 22.37 -16.56 -20.81
C LEU A 73 20.86 -16.60 -20.55
N ASN A 74 20.50 -16.61 -19.27
CA ASN A 74 19.10 -16.55 -18.84
C ASN A 74 18.53 -15.12 -18.77
N ALA A 75 19.36 -14.09 -18.98
CA ALA A 75 18.96 -12.69 -19.04
C ALA A 75 20.02 -11.86 -19.81
N PRO A 76 19.66 -10.69 -20.38
CA PRO A 76 20.63 -9.77 -20.93
C PRO A 76 21.57 -9.20 -19.88
N THR A 77 22.79 -8.87 -20.27
CA THR A 77 23.72 -8.09 -19.42
C THR A 77 23.61 -6.60 -19.70
N MET A 78 23.37 -6.22 -20.95
CA MET A 78 23.35 -4.85 -21.43
C MET A 78 22.05 -4.52 -22.17
N ILE A 79 21.64 -3.26 -22.07
CA ILE A 79 20.59 -2.66 -22.88
C ILE A 79 21.15 -2.34 -24.26
N ASP A 80 20.48 -2.79 -25.32
CA ASP A 80 20.86 -2.60 -26.71
C ASP A 80 20.06 -1.48 -27.38
N GLN A 81 18.74 -1.47 -27.17
CA GLN A 81 17.84 -0.46 -27.75
C GLN A 81 16.85 0.06 -26.70
N LYS A 82 16.45 1.33 -26.83
CA LYS A 82 15.48 1.99 -25.95
C LYS A 82 14.56 2.86 -26.80
N PHE A 83 13.27 2.83 -26.51
CA PHE A 83 12.25 3.57 -27.24
C PHE A 83 11.31 4.26 -26.27
N TYR A 84 10.92 5.49 -26.58
CA TYR A 84 9.75 6.13 -25.99
C TYR A 84 8.60 6.04 -27.00
N VAL A 85 7.46 5.51 -26.58
CA VAL A 85 6.32 5.22 -27.45
C VAL A 85 5.08 5.86 -26.85
N ASN A 86 4.34 6.66 -27.63
CA ASN A 86 3.18 7.43 -27.17
C ASN A 86 1.95 7.30 -28.09
N ASN A 87 1.99 6.36 -29.03
CA ASN A 87 0.97 6.13 -30.07
C ASN A 87 0.34 4.74 -29.91
N PHE A 88 -0.06 4.39 -28.68
CA PHE A 88 -0.77 3.13 -28.45
C PHE A 88 -2.19 3.19 -29.02
N GLU A 89 -2.52 2.18 -29.81
CA GLU A 89 -3.86 1.98 -30.37
C GLU A 89 -4.68 1.10 -29.43
N TYR A 90 -5.94 1.51 -29.25
CA TYR A 90 -6.94 0.75 -28.53
C TYR A 90 -7.58 -0.27 -29.46
N ASP A 91 -7.46 -1.56 -29.15
CA ASP A 91 -7.94 -2.65 -30.00
C ASP A 91 -9.40 -3.07 -29.73
N GLY A 92 -10.06 -2.45 -28.75
CA GLY A 92 -11.42 -2.79 -28.32
C GLY A 92 -11.50 -3.53 -26.99
N ASN A 93 -10.38 -4.09 -26.49
CA ASN A 93 -10.27 -4.63 -25.13
C ASN A 93 -9.66 -3.56 -24.20
N GLN A 94 -10.40 -3.18 -23.14
CA GLN A 94 -10.02 -2.15 -22.16
C GLN A 94 -8.64 -2.33 -21.50
N SER A 95 -8.04 -3.51 -21.62
CA SER A 95 -6.77 -3.89 -21.02
C SER A 95 -5.68 -4.25 -22.02
N GLN A 96 -5.89 -3.99 -23.31
CA GLN A 96 -4.90 -4.25 -24.35
C GLN A 96 -4.62 -2.97 -25.16
N TRP A 97 -3.33 -2.71 -25.34
CA TRP A 97 -2.84 -1.52 -26.03
C TRP A 97 -1.68 -1.92 -26.93
N THR A 98 -1.81 -1.64 -28.23
CA THR A 98 -0.86 -2.12 -29.23
C THR A 98 -0.13 -0.97 -29.90
N THR A 99 1.15 -1.18 -30.22
CA THR A 99 1.97 -0.25 -31.00
C THR A 99 2.93 -1.03 -31.88
N SER A 100 3.47 -0.40 -32.92
CA SER A 100 4.51 -0.99 -33.76
C SER A 100 5.75 -0.12 -33.83
N ILE A 101 6.91 -0.73 -33.56
CA ILE A 101 8.21 -0.06 -33.50
C ILE A 101 9.21 -0.72 -34.46
N LEU A 102 10.12 0.10 -35.00
CA LEU A 102 11.23 -0.35 -35.84
C LEU A 102 12.44 -0.67 -34.96
N CYS A 103 12.97 -1.87 -35.12
CA CYS A 103 14.06 -2.38 -34.31
C CYS A 103 15.21 -2.90 -35.18
N ASN A 104 16.42 -2.90 -34.62
CA ASN A 104 17.50 -3.71 -35.20
C ASN A 104 17.15 -5.20 -35.06
N PRO A 105 17.46 -6.05 -36.08
CA PRO A 105 17.31 -7.49 -35.98
C PRO A 105 18.16 -8.11 -34.86
N GLY A 106 17.68 -9.18 -34.24
CA GLY A 106 18.36 -9.89 -33.17
C GLY A 106 17.41 -10.63 -32.22
N TYR A 107 17.98 -11.34 -31.26
CA TYR A 107 17.24 -11.98 -30.17
C TYR A 107 17.29 -11.10 -28.92
N TYR A 108 16.12 -10.72 -28.41
CA TYR A 108 15.98 -9.68 -27.39
C TYR A 108 15.06 -10.12 -26.26
N ARG A 109 15.36 -9.63 -25.05
CA ARG A 109 14.40 -9.57 -23.95
C ARG A 109 13.83 -8.16 -23.81
N ILE A 110 12.55 -8.06 -23.51
CA ILE A 110 11.82 -6.80 -23.43
C ILE A 110 11.51 -6.43 -21.97
N LEU A 111 11.90 -5.23 -21.56
CA LEU A 111 11.32 -4.53 -20.41
C LEU A 111 10.43 -3.38 -20.90
N VAL A 112 9.35 -3.14 -20.17
CA VAL A 112 8.36 -2.12 -20.42
C VAL A 112 8.12 -1.35 -19.14
N ILE A 113 8.14 -0.03 -19.25
CA ILE A 113 7.66 0.90 -18.22
C ILE A 113 6.52 1.68 -18.87
N ALA A 114 5.29 1.22 -18.66
CA ALA A 114 4.09 1.86 -19.19
C ALA A 114 3.61 2.95 -18.24
N ASN A 115 3.11 4.03 -18.84
CA ASN A 115 2.80 5.29 -18.17
C ASN A 115 3.94 5.73 -17.23
N PRO A 116 5.17 5.90 -17.74
CA PRO A 116 6.34 6.28 -16.93
C PRO A 116 6.23 7.70 -16.35
N GLY A 117 5.30 8.50 -16.86
CA GLY A 117 4.98 9.85 -16.44
C GLY A 117 6.13 10.82 -16.64
N LYS A 118 6.11 11.91 -15.88
CA LYS A 118 7.29 12.75 -15.67
C LYS A 118 8.26 12.16 -14.64
N LEU A 119 8.11 10.88 -14.28
CA LEU A 119 8.91 10.24 -13.24
C LEU A 119 10.16 9.59 -13.79
N ILE A 120 10.04 8.92 -14.94
CA ILE A 120 11.14 8.25 -15.61
C ILE A 120 11.11 8.66 -17.07
N ARG A 121 12.11 9.42 -17.51
CA ARG A 121 12.29 9.72 -18.93
C ARG A 121 13.36 8.81 -19.51
N LEU A 122 13.41 8.70 -20.84
CA LEU A 122 14.38 7.84 -21.53
C LEU A 122 15.82 8.22 -21.17
N GLU A 123 16.09 9.53 -21.06
CA GLU A 123 17.38 10.10 -20.66
C GLU A 123 17.78 9.78 -19.21
N ASP A 124 16.81 9.48 -18.35
CA ASP A 124 17.08 9.10 -16.95
C ASP A 124 17.57 7.64 -16.86
N ILE A 125 17.56 6.88 -17.97
CA ILE A 125 18.16 5.54 -18.08
C ILE A 125 19.59 5.70 -18.62
N THR A 126 20.48 6.23 -17.79
CA THR A 126 21.87 6.53 -18.17
C THR A 126 22.77 5.29 -18.20
N SER A 127 22.53 4.34 -17.30
CA SER A 127 23.23 3.06 -17.29
C SER A 127 22.81 2.21 -18.48
N SER A 128 23.78 1.55 -19.12
CA SER A 128 23.54 0.52 -20.13
C SER A 128 23.41 -0.88 -19.51
N SER A 129 23.56 -1.03 -18.19
CA SER A 129 23.39 -2.32 -17.49
C SER A 129 21.91 -2.70 -17.39
N TRP A 130 21.58 -3.90 -17.89
CA TRP A 130 20.25 -4.49 -17.76
C TRP A 130 19.88 -4.68 -16.29
N HIS A 131 20.80 -5.25 -15.52
CA HIS A 131 20.60 -5.53 -14.09
C HIS A 131 20.35 -4.25 -13.28
N THR A 132 21.02 -3.14 -13.61
CA THR A 132 20.82 -1.86 -12.93
C THR A 132 19.41 -1.30 -13.18
N LEU A 133 18.87 -1.44 -14.40
CA LEU A 133 17.49 -1.01 -14.68
C LEU A 133 16.46 -1.94 -14.02
N ALA A 134 16.67 -3.26 -14.10
CA ALA A 134 15.78 -4.25 -13.50
C ALA A 134 15.64 -4.08 -11.98
N ASN A 135 16.71 -3.63 -11.31
CA ASN A 135 16.74 -3.37 -9.87
C ASN A 135 16.60 -1.88 -9.51
N ARG A 136 16.09 -1.04 -10.43
CA ARG A 136 15.90 0.39 -10.17
C ARG A 136 14.88 0.59 -9.06
N ILE A 137 15.21 1.40 -8.07
CA ILE A 137 14.32 1.84 -6.99
C ILE A 137 13.74 3.21 -7.35
N LEU A 138 12.45 3.42 -7.08
CA LEU A 138 11.83 4.73 -7.07
C LEU A 138 11.66 5.18 -5.63
N SER A 139 12.05 6.42 -5.33
CA SER A 139 11.95 7.03 -4.00
C SER A 139 11.31 8.41 -4.11
N PHE A 140 10.45 8.74 -3.15
CA PHE A 140 9.66 9.96 -3.15
C PHE A 140 9.80 10.70 -1.83
N GLU A 141 10.21 11.97 -1.90
CA GLU A 141 10.29 12.84 -0.71
C GLU A 141 8.94 13.43 -0.32
N ASP A 142 8.01 13.50 -1.27
CA ASP A 142 6.70 14.14 -1.12
C ASP A 142 5.57 13.21 -1.58
N PHE A 143 4.48 13.18 -0.81
CA PHE A 143 3.34 12.30 -1.06
C PHE A 143 2.57 12.69 -2.33
N ASN A 144 2.51 13.98 -2.70
CA ASN A 144 1.89 14.38 -3.96
C ASN A 144 2.70 13.89 -5.16
N ARG A 145 4.03 13.90 -5.06
CA ARG A 145 4.88 13.30 -6.11
C ARG A 145 4.66 11.79 -6.22
N LEU A 146 4.52 11.07 -5.10
CA LEU A 146 4.16 9.65 -5.13
C LEU A 146 2.81 9.41 -5.84
N LYS A 147 1.78 10.21 -5.54
CA LYS A 147 0.43 10.08 -6.15
C LYS A 147 0.44 10.14 -7.67
N THR A 148 1.41 10.81 -8.29
CA THR A 148 1.51 10.90 -9.76
C THR A 148 1.66 9.54 -10.45
N ILE A 149 1.98 8.45 -9.72
CA ILE A 149 2.02 7.10 -10.31
C ILE A 149 0.62 6.48 -10.50
N TRP A 150 -0.46 7.11 -10.03
CA TRP A 150 -1.84 6.59 -10.14
C TRP A 150 -2.91 7.70 -10.29
N ASP A 151 -2.51 8.91 -10.67
CA ASP A 151 -3.41 10.06 -10.82
C ASP A 151 -3.88 10.23 -12.28
N ASP A 152 -4.95 10.97 -12.53
CA ASP A 152 -5.40 11.34 -13.89
C ASP A 152 -5.52 10.18 -14.91
N ASN A 153 -6.03 9.02 -14.47
CA ASN A 153 -6.12 7.79 -15.28
C ASN A 153 -4.76 7.30 -15.82
N TYR A 154 -3.69 7.63 -15.09
CA TYR A 154 -2.30 7.41 -15.45
C TYR A 154 -1.63 6.55 -14.38
N PHE A 155 -1.66 5.23 -14.61
CA PHE A 155 -1.12 4.24 -13.67
C PHE A 155 0.23 3.76 -14.17
N LEU A 156 1.29 4.01 -13.41
CA LEU A 156 2.60 3.44 -13.66
C LEU A 156 2.48 1.91 -13.62
N MET A 157 2.90 1.26 -14.70
CA MET A 157 2.89 -0.18 -14.83
C MET A 157 4.24 -0.68 -15.34
N THR A 158 4.64 -1.86 -14.86
CA THR A 158 5.84 -2.55 -15.32
C THR A 158 5.54 -4.01 -15.62
N ASN A 159 6.46 -4.72 -16.27
CA ASN A 159 6.30 -6.13 -16.61
C ASN A 159 5.70 -6.96 -15.44
N ALA A 160 4.74 -7.83 -15.76
CA ALA A 160 4.14 -8.79 -14.84
C ALA A 160 4.62 -10.20 -15.20
N TYR A 161 5.32 -10.86 -14.28
CA TYR A 161 5.80 -12.23 -14.51
C TYR A 161 4.65 -13.25 -14.46
N GLN A 162 4.41 -13.97 -15.56
CA GLN A 162 3.31 -14.93 -15.69
C GLN A 162 3.73 -16.40 -15.65
N GLY A 163 5.03 -16.70 -15.43
CA GLY A 163 5.49 -18.06 -15.18
C GLY A 163 6.68 -18.49 -16.03
N THR A 164 6.92 -17.86 -17.18
CA THR A 164 8.10 -18.16 -18.03
C THR A 164 8.86 -16.90 -18.40
N THR A 165 10.18 -17.00 -18.50
CA THR A 165 11.06 -15.91 -18.94
C THR A 165 10.98 -15.66 -20.45
N GLU A 166 10.66 -16.70 -21.22
CA GLU A 166 10.46 -16.64 -22.67
C GLU A 166 9.26 -15.76 -23.06
N ASP A 167 8.31 -15.55 -22.15
CA ASP A 167 7.22 -14.59 -22.31
C ASP A 167 7.71 -13.14 -22.50
N PHE A 168 8.98 -12.86 -22.20
CA PHE A 168 9.61 -11.54 -22.42
C PHE A 168 10.54 -11.50 -23.63
N ASP A 169 10.79 -12.64 -24.28
CA ASP A 169 11.78 -12.76 -25.34
C ASP A 169 11.15 -12.67 -26.74
N VAL A 170 11.86 -12.05 -27.68
CA VAL A 170 11.44 -11.90 -29.07
C VAL A 170 12.62 -12.07 -30.02
N HIS A 171 12.39 -12.77 -31.13
CA HIS A 171 13.34 -12.85 -32.23
C HIS A 171 12.90 -11.93 -33.36
N LEU A 172 13.73 -10.95 -33.68
CA LEU A 172 13.48 -9.94 -34.69
C LEU A 172 14.33 -10.25 -35.92
N ILE A 173 13.68 -10.54 -37.03
CA ILE A 173 14.33 -10.89 -38.30
C ILE A 173 14.22 -9.71 -39.27
N LEU A 174 15.29 -9.47 -40.01
CA LEU A 174 15.37 -8.37 -40.97
C LEU A 174 14.24 -8.45 -42.00
N GLY A 175 13.49 -7.35 -42.17
CA GLY A 175 12.37 -7.26 -43.10
C GLY A 175 11.11 -8.01 -42.67
N GLU A 176 11.11 -8.65 -41.50
CA GLU A 176 9.96 -9.41 -40.99
C GLU A 176 9.20 -8.68 -39.88
N HIS A 177 7.96 -9.12 -39.67
CA HIS A 177 7.09 -8.68 -38.58
C HIS A 177 7.07 -9.72 -37.46
N ALA A 178 7.44 -9.29 -36.25
CA ALA A 178 7.26 -10.05 -35.03
C ALA A 178 6.11 -9.44 -34.22
N ASN A 179 5.29 -10.31 -33.61
CA ASN A 179 4.26 -9.91 -32.66
C ASN A 179 4.66 -10.38 -31.27
N LYS A 180 4.55 -9.51 -30.26
CA LYS A 180 4.80 -9.89 -28.87
C LYS A 180 3.76 -9.27 -27.95
N VAL A 181 3.22 -10.11 -27.06
CA VAL A 181 2.37 -9.66 -25.96
C VAL A 181 3.23 -9.61 -24.69
N ILE A 182 3.23 -8.49 -23.99
CA ILE A 182 3.88 -8.33 -22.69
C ILE A 182 2.83 -8.00 -21.64
N ALA A 183 2.73 -8.87 -20.63
CA ALA A 183 1.89 -8.61 -19.48
C ALA A 183 2.51 -7.49 -18.61
N VAL A 184 1.69 -6.56 -18.13
CA VAL A 184 2.09 -5.47 -17.23
C VAL A 184 1.20 -5.41 -15.99
N GLN A 185 1.73 -4.93 -14.87
CA GLN A 185 1.03 -4.80 -13.59
C GLN A 185 1.24 -3.40 -13.01
N ARG A 186 0.26 -2.90 -12.27
CA ARG A 186 0.33 -1.59 -11.62
C ARG A 186 1.41 -1.58 -10.53
N ALA A 187 2.08 -0.46 -10.37
CA ALA A 187 3.07 -0.23 -9.31
C ALA A 187 2.45 0.07 -7.93
N CYS A 188 1.12 0.10 -7.83
CA CYS A 188 0.38 0.43 -6.60
C CYS A 188 -0.66 -0.62 -6.26
N ALA A 189 -1.16 -0.57 -5.02
CA ALA A 189 -2.33 -1.29 -4.55
C ALA A 189 -3.51 -0.34 -4.34
N ARG A 190 -4.71 -0.90 -4.22
CA ARG A 190 -5.96 -0.14 -3.96
C ARG A 190 -6.64 -0.64 -2.69
N PHE A 191 -7.17 0.28 -1.91
CA PHE A 191 -8.05 0.01 -0.79
C PHE A 191 -9.48 0.44 -1.13
N ASP A 192 -10.41 -0.46 -0.92
CA ASP A 192 -11.84 -0.22 -1.08
C ASP A 192 -12.55 -0.46 0.25
N TYR A 193 -13.72 0.15 0.42
CA TYR A 193 -14.53 0.02 1.62
C TYR A 193 -16.00 -0.19 1.28
N GLN A 194 -16.60 -1.16 1.96
CA GLN A 194 -18.03 -1.42 1.92
C GLN A 194 -18.66 -1.04 3.26
N VAL A 195 -19.68 -0.19 3.19
CA VAL A 195 -20.47 0.20 4.35
C VAL A 195 -21.38 -0.96 4.76
N LYS A 196 -21.17 -1.49 5.98
CA LYS A 196 -22.05 -2.52 6.57
C LYS A 196 -23.13 -1.95 7.49
N GLN A 197 -22.85 -0.84 8.15
CA GLN A 197 -23.78 -0.16 9.07
C GLN A 197 -24.12 1.22 8.51
N ALA A 198 -25.40 1.57 8.49
CA ALA A 198 -25.85 2.89 8.05
C ALA A 198 -25.11 3.99 8.81
N ASP A 199 -24.65 5.01 8.08
CA ASP A 199 -23.86 6.13 8.59
C ASP A 199 -22.57 5.74 9.34
N ASN A 200 -22.12 4.49 9.19
CA ASN A 200 -21.02 3.87 9.94
C ASN A 200 -21.19 4.04 11.47
N ILE A 201 -22.40 3.84 11.97
CA ILE A 201 -22.70 3.89 13.41
C ILE A 201 -22.62 2.48 14.01
N TYR A 202 -21.74 2.33 14.99
CA TYR A 202 -21.50 1.07 15.70
C TYR A 202 -21.86 1.23 17.18
N PRO A 203 -22.85 0.47 17.69
CA PRO A 203 -23.18 0.48 19.10
C PRO A 203 -22.15 -0.30 19.92
N LEU A 204 -21.66 0.29 21.00
CA LEU A 204 -20.75 -0.30 21.97
C LEU A 204 -21.46 -0.46 23.33
N PRO A 205 -21.79 -1.69 23.75
CA PRO A 205 -22.27 -1.96 25.10
C PRO A 205 -21.21 -1.56 26.14
N CYS A 206 -21.62 -0.83 27.17
CA CYS A 206 -20.72 -0.34 28.21
C CYS A 206 -21.41 -0.21 29.57
N VAL A 207 -20.62 0.11 30.59
CA VAL A 207 -21.12 0.47 31.93
C VAL A 207 -20.62 1.87 32.26
N VAL A 208 -21.53 2.80 32.48
CA VAL A 208 -21.24 4.21 32.78
C VAL A 208 -21.52 4.46 34.26
N ASP A 209 -20.48 4.76 35.04
CA ASP A 209 -20.56 4.98 36.50
C ASP A 209 -21.39 3.90 37.22
N GLY A 210 -21.16 2.64 36.87
CA GLY A 210 -21.84 1.47 37.45
C GLY A 210 -23.20 1.11 36.83
N ARG A 211 -23.69 1.85 35.83
CA ARG A 211 -24.98 1.59 35.17
C ARG A 211 -24.78 1.06 33.75
N PRO A 212 -25.45 -0.03 33.33
CA PRO A 212 -25.44 -0.47 31.95
C PRO A 212 -25.91 0.63 30.99
N ALA A 213 -25.21 0.77 29.87
CA ALA A 213 -25.48 1.78 28.85
C ALA A 213 -25.06 1.26 27.46
N THR A 214 -25.36 2.04 26.42
CA THR A 214 -24.84 1.81 25.07
C THR A 214 -24.37 3.12 24.47
N LEU A 215 -23.14 3.09 23.94
CA LEU A 215 -22.51 4.24 23.32
C LEU A 215 -22.44 4.04 21.81
N ASN A 216 -22.94 5.01 21.05
CA ASN A 216 -22.86 4.96 19.59
C ASN A 216 -21.60 5.67 19.12
N ILE A 217 -20.74 4.91 18.43
CA ILE A 217 -19.52 5.41 17.80
C ILE A 217 -19.78 5.54 16.32
N GLN A 218 -19.57 6.73 15.77
CA GLN A 218 -19.73 6.99 14.34
C GLN A 218 -18.36 7.20 13.70
N LEU A 219 -17.98 6.32 12.78
CA LEU A 219 -16.77 6.51 11.97
C LEU A 219 -17.09 7.43 10.78
N GLN A 220 -16.19 8.35 10.48
CA GLN A 220 -16.43 9.38 9.45
C GLN A 220 -15.31 9.51 8.43
N GLU A 221 -14.08 9.25 8.87
CA GLU A 221 -12.90 9.51 8.04
C GLU A 221 -11.90 8.37 8.17
N VAL A 222 -11.03 8.24 7.18
CA VAL A 222 -9.95 7.25 7.15
C VAL A 222 -8.68 7.88 6.55
N ALA A 223 -7.51 7.47 7.03
CA ALA A 223 -6.21 7.89 6.52
C ALA A 223 -5.26 6.69 6.39
N LEU A 224 -4.26 6.79 5.52
CA LEU A 224 -3.13 5.87 5.52
C LEU A 224 -2.09 6.27 6.57
N MET A 225 -1.42 5.27 7.12
CA MET A 225 -0.27 5.40 8.01
C MET A 225 0.83 4.43 7.55
N ASN A 226 2.10 4.82 7.71
CA ASN A 226 3.27 4.07 7.24
C ASN A 226 3.21 3.74 5.72
N VAL A 227 2.96 4.74 4.87
CA VAL A 227 3.02 4.52 3.41
C VAL A 227 4.48 4.56 2.96
N SER A 228 4.96 3.51 2.29
CA SER A 228 6.36 3.46 1.86
C SER A 228 6.71 4.60 0.89
N LYS A 229 7.82 5.28 1.16
CA LYS A 229 8.41 6.30 0.28
C LYS A 229 9.12 5.70 -0.92
N SER A 230 9.49 4.42 -0.84
CA SER A 230 10.31 3.76 -1.85
C SER A 230 9.78 2.39 -2.22
N PHE A 231 9.94 2.02 -3.49
CA PHE A 231 9.63 0.68 -3.97
C PHE A 231 10.48 0.33 -5.20
N ASN A 232 10.67 -0.97 -5.46
CA ASN A 232 11.35 -1.44 -6.66
C ASN A 232 10.49 -1.16 -7.90
N LEU A 233 11.06 -0.56 -8.96
CA LEU A 233 10.33 -0.26 -10.21
C LEU A 233 9.68 -1.52 -10.80
N PHE A 234 10.43 -2.61 -10.83
CA PHE A 234 9.96 -3.94 -11.19
C PHE A 234 9.75 -4.77 -9.92
N LYS A 235 8.66 -5.54 -9.84
CA LYS A 235 8.33 -6.36 -8.66
C LYS A 235 9.42 -7.40 -8.43
N GLN A 236 10.14 -7.30 -7.32
CA GLN A 236 11.20 -8.24 -6.95
C GLN A 236 10.64 -9.34 -6.06
N ILE A 237 11.01 -10.59 -6.33
CA ILE A 237 10.61 -11.75 -5.52
C ILE A 237 11.86 -12.42 -4.98
N VAL A 238 11.84 -12.80 -3.70
CA VAL A 238 12.92 -13.57 -3.07
C VAL A 238 12.38 -14.89 -2.55
N ALA A 239 13.17 -15.95 -2.72
CA ALA A 239 12.77 -17.31 -2.32
C ALA A 239 12.71 -17.48 -0.80
N ASP A 240 13.53 -16.75 -0.05
CA ASP A 240 13.55 -16.78 1.41
C ASP A 240 13.95 -15.41 2.00
N ASN A 241 13.83 -15.28 3.33
CA ASN A 241 14.25 -14.08 4.07
C ASN A 241 15.67 -14.21 4.65
N ARG A 242 16.57 -14.99 4.03
CA ARG A 242 17.96 -15.08 4.51
C ARG A 242 18.76 -13.87 4.01
N LEU A 243 19.67 -13.39 4.86
CA LEU A 243 20.59 -12.32 4.48
C LEU A 243 21.44 -12.78 3.28
N GLY A 244 21.46 -11.97 2.22
CA GLY A 244 22.25 -12.23 1.02
C GLY A 244 21.53 -13.03 -0.07
N THR A 245 20.28 -13.49 0.17
CA THR A 245 19.47 -14.04 -0.92
C THR A 245 19.12 -12.93 -1.90
N ILE A 246 19.41 -13.15 -3.18
CA ILE A 246 19.27 -12.13 -4.22
C ILE A 246 17.83 -12.16 -4.75
N PRO A 247 17.09 -11.05 -4.73
CA PRO A 247 15.77 -10.96 -5.34
C PRO A 247 15.85 -11.09 -6.87
N ASP A 248 14.78 -11.63 -7.46
CA ASP A 248 14.66 -11.82 -8.89
C ASP A 248 13.29 -11.34 -9.36
N PHE A 249 13.31 -10.59 -10.46
CA PHE A 249 12.13 -10.11 -11.15
C PHE A 249 11.39 -11.24 -11.90
N TYR A 250 12.10 -12.30 -12.31
CA TYR A 250 11.55 -13.38 -13.12
C TYR A 250 10.97 -14.54 -12.28
N GLN A 251 10.28 -14.21 -11.20
CA GLN A 251 9.66 -15.21 -10.34
C GLN A 251 8.20 -14.88 -10.04
N THR A 252 7.40 -15.93 -9.89
CA THR A 252 6.00 -15.82 -9.49
C THR A 252 5.89 -15.74 -7.97
N GLU A 253 5.01 -14.87 -7.46
CA GLU A 253 4.64 -14.87 -6.05
C GLU A 253 3.93 -16.19 -5.67
N LYS A 254 4.37 -16.81 -4.59
CA LYS A 254 3.88 -18.08 -4.03
C LYS A 254 3.67 -17.95 -2.53
N ALA A 255 2.93 -18.88 -1.95
CA ALA A 255 2.63 -18.91 -0.52
C ALA A 255 3.89 -18.96 0.38
N ASP A 256 5.00 -19.49 -0.14
CA ASP A 256 6.25 -19.75 0.58
C ASP A 256 7.40 -18.80 0.23
N ASN A 257 7.16 -17.82 -0.65
CA ASN A 257 8.15 -16.80 -1.02
C ASN A 257 7.67 -15.37 -0.67
N TYR A 258 8.52 -14.40 -0.95
CA TYR A 258 8.32 -13.02 -0.50
C TYR A 258 8.42 -12.05 -1.66
N VAL A 259 7.54 -11.05 -1.67
CA VAL A 259 7.78 -9.82 -2.42
C VAL A 259 8.85 -9.05 -1.64
N TYR A 260 9.93 -8.69 -2.32
CA TYR A 260 11.09 -8.06 -1.69
C TYR A 260 11.00 -6.54 -1.80
N ASP A 261 10.91 -5.88 -0.65
CA ASP A 261 10.89 -4.42 -0.61
C ASP A 261 12.27 -3.81 -0.87
N SER A 262 12.26 -2.60 -1.41
CA SER A 262 13.46 -1.83 -1.74
C SER A 262 14.30 -1.44 -0.52
N ASP A 263 13.66 -1.34 0.64
CA ASP A 263 14.24 -0.89 1.91
C ASP A 263 14.19 -1.98 3.00
N TRP A 264 13.97 -3.25 2.61
CA TRP A 264 13.85 -4.36 3.56
C TRP A 264 15.07 -4.48 4.49
N ASP A 265 16.28 -4.27 3.98
CA ASP A 265 17.49 -4.31 4.80
C ASP A 265 17.50 -3.23 5.89
N ALA A 266 16.95 -2.03 5.63
CA ALA A 266 16.77 -1.00 6.64
C ALA A 266 15.68 -1.38 7.65
N LYS A 267 14.53 -1.88 7.17
CA LYS A 267 13.41 -2.36 8.01
C LYS A 267 13.86 -3.44 9.00
N ARG A 268 14.77 -4.34 8.59
CA ARG A 268 15.37 -5.34 9.48
C ARG A 268 16.13 -4.71 10.65
N ILE A 269 16.86 -3.63 10.40
CA ILE A 269 17.62 -2.93 11.45
C ILE A 269 16.64 -2.23 12.42
N PHE A 270 15.56 -1.63 11.92
CA PHE A 270 14.50 -1.08 12.77
C PHE A 270 13.84 -2.14 13.64
N ALA A 271 13.57 -3.33 13.10
CA ALA A 271 13.01 -4.45 13.87
C ALA A 271 13.95 -4.94 14.99
N LEU A 272 15.26 -4.72 14.87
CA LEU A 272 16.26 -4.99 15.92
C LEU A 272 16.42 -3.85 16.94
N ASN A 273 15.68 -2.74 16.79
CA ASN A 273 15.77 -1.54 17.63
C ASN A 273 17.19 -0.93 17.68
N LEU A 274 17.96 -1.07 16.59
CA LEU A 274 19.32 -0.53 16.48
C LEU A 274 19.36 0.91 15.94
N ILE A 275 18.22 1.45 15.48
CA ILE A 275 18.05 2.82 14.99
C ILE A 275 16.86 3.45 15.71
N GLU A 276 16.97 4.74 16.01
CA GLU A 276 15.91 5.53 16.63
C GLU A 276 14.66 5.64 15.73
N ALA A 277 13.49 5.66 16.35
CA ALA A 277 12.21 5.68 15.62
C ALA A 277 11.95 6.98 14.84
N ASN A 278 12.66 8.08 15.13
CA ASN A 278 12.58 9.33 14.38
C ASN A 278 13.00 9.19 12.90
N HIS A 279 13.89 8.24 12.59
CA HIS A 279 14.34 7.95 11.22
C HIS A 279 13.26 7.29 10.36
N LEU A 280 12.13 6.85 10.92
CA LEU A 280 11.03 6.27 10.13
C LEU A 280 10.43 7.26 9.13
N ASN A 281 10.54 8.58 9.39
CA ASN A 281 10.15 9.63 8.45
C ASN A 281 10.97 9.59 7.14
N GLU A 282 12.15 8.97 7.12
CA GLU A 282 12.97 8.81 5.91
C GLU A 282 12.42 7.72 4.98
N TYR A 283 11.69 6.75 5.53
CA TYR A 283 11.20 5.56 4.83
C TYR A 283 9.68 5.59 4.59
N PHE A 284 8.93 6.31 5.44
CA PHE A 284 7.48 6.31 5.39
C PHE A 284 6.90 7.73 5.36
N PHE A 285 5.82 7.89 4.59
CA PHE A 285 4.87 8.98 4.80
C PHE A 285 3.94 8.61 5.95
N TYR A 286 3.62 9.61 6.78
CA TYR A 286 2.75 9.47 7.95
C TYR A 286 3.19 8.31 8.88
N PRO A 287 4.43 8.29 9.40
CA PRO A 287 4.86 7.18 10.21
C PRO A 287 4.11 7.14 11.55
N SER A 288 3.83 5.94 12.04
CA SER A 288 3.17 5.71 13.32
C SER A 288 4.04 6.12 14.51
N GLU A 289 5.36 6.16 14.32
CA GLU A 289 6.32 6.65 15.28
C GLU A 289 7.06 7.87 14.73
N GLN A 290 7.15 8.92 15.54
CA GLN A 290 7.80 10.18 15.19
C GLN A 290 8.70 10.59 16.35
N GLY A 291 9.75 11.35 16.04
CA GLY A 291 10.53 12.02 17.09
C GLY A 291 9.64 12.95 17.91
N ARG A 292 9.89 13.06 19.22
CA ARG A 292 9.21 14.07 20.04
C ARG A 292 9.66 15.46 19.56
N ASN A 293 8.73 16.41 19.47
CA ASN A 293 9.10 17.82 19.40
C ASN A 293 10.00 18.14 20.61
N ASN A 294 11.17 18.73 20.37
CA ASN A 294 12.09 19.29 21.37
C ASN A 294 13.00 18.30 22.12
N ILE A 295 13.92 17.63 21.41
CA ILE A 295 15.22 17.29 22.03
C ILE A 295 16.24 18.30 21.49
N PRO A 296 16.64 19.33 22.27
CA PRO A 296 17.79 20.14 21.92
C PRO A 296 19.03 19.25 22.07
N THR A 297 19.58 18.78 20.96
CA THR A 297 20.95 18.28 20.94
C THR A 297 21.89 19.48 21.04
N GLU A 298 23.02 19.34 21.74
CA GLU A 298 24.00 20.41 21.98
C GLU A 298 24.62 21.02 20.70
N GLN A 299 24.28 20.46 19.54
CA GLN A 299 24.74 20.86 18.22
C GLN A 299 23.49 21.08 17.37
N GLY A 300 22.93 22.29 17.47
CA GLY A 300 21.64 22.62 16.86
C GLY A 300 21.57 22.21 15.39
N GLN A 301 20.56 21.40 15.05
CA GLN A 301 20.05 21.26 13.70
C GLN A 301 18.64 20.64 13.67
N ASP A 302 17.84 21.19 12.76
CA ASP A 302 16.58 20.76 12.16
C ASP A 302 15.46 20.20 13.06
N ILE A 303 14.52 21.10 13.39
CA ILE A 303 13.18 20.74 13.87
C ILE A 303 12.47 20.02 12.72
N VAL A 304 12.40 18.68 12.77
CA VAL A 304 11.52 17.92 11.88
C VAL A 304 10.08 18.14 12.35
N PRO A 305 9.21 18.79 11.55
CA PRO A 305 7.83 19.04 11.94
C PRO A 305 7.07 17.72 12.06
N LEU A 306 6.16 17.63 13.05
CA LEU A 306 5.26 16.50 13.15
C LEU A 306 4.39 16.40 11.90
N VAL A 307 4.32 15.20 11.36
CA VAL A 307 3.47 14.85 10.23
C VAL A 307 2.10 14.45 10.78
N HIS A 308 1.04 15.10 10.31
CA HIS A 308 -0.34 14.74 10.63
C HIS A 308 -0.94 13.83 9.56
N LEU A 309 -1.74 12.86 9.97
CA LEU A 309 -2.49 11.98 9.06
C LEU A 309 -3.41 12.79 8.14
N SER A 310 -3.42 12.45 6.85
CA SER A 310 -4.31 13.04 5.85
C SER A 310 -5.59 12.23 5.73
N TYR A 311 -6.66 12.73 6.34
CA TYR A 311 -7.96 12.07 6.39
C TYR A 311 -8.81 12.37 5.15
N GLN A 312 -9.51 11.36 4.69
CA GLN A 312 -10.55 11.47 3.66
C GLN A 312 -11.87 10.89 4.18
N PRO A 313 -13.03 11.38 3.68
CA PRO A 313 -14.32 10.93 4.16
C PRO A 313 -14.58 9.46 3.82
N LEU A 314 -15.28 8.76 4.72
CA LEU A 314 -15.84 7.45 4.47
C LEU A 314 -17.19 7.58 3.74
N PRO A 315 -17.51 6.63 2.83
CA PRO A 315 -18.88 6.49 2.35
C PRO A 315 -19.80 6.10 3.52
N HIS A 316 -21.07 6.52 3.48
CA HIS A 316 -22.03 6.36 4.58
C HIS A 316 -23.27 5.55 4.20
N GLU A 317 -23.53 5.37 2.90
CA GLU A 317 -24.69 4.65 2.39
C GLU A 317 -24.43 3.14 2.30
N VAL A 318 -25.38 2.34 2.79
CA VAL A 318 -25.36 0.87 2.64
C VAL A 318 -25.85 0.53 1.24
N THR A 319 -24.91 0.40 0.30
CA THR A 319 -25.20 0.08 -1.10
C THR A 319 -24.84 -1.36 -1.47
N HIS A 320 -24.22 -2.12 -0.56
CA HIS A 320 -23.59 -3.43 -0.82
C HIS A 320 -22.53 -3.42 -1.94
N THR A 321 -22.04 -2.24 -2.33
CA THR A 321 -20.96 -2.08 -3.32
C THR A 321 -19.68 -1.61 -2.64
N ASP A 322 -18.54 -2.06 -3.14
CA ASP A 322 -17.24 -1.57 -2.69
C ASP A 322 -17.00 -0.16 -3.27
N VAL A 323 -16.61 0.78 -2.41
CA VAL A 323 -16.25 2.15 -2.80
C VAL A 323 -14.73 2.30 -2.68
N ARG A 324 -14.09 2.74 -3.76
CA ARG A 324 -12.66 3.04 -3.77
C ARG A 324 -12.34 4.12 -2.74
N LEU A 325 -11.48 3.78 -1.79
CA LEU A 325 -10.94 4.76 -0.84
C LEU A 325 -9.69 5.41 -1.41
N MET A 326 -8.64 4.64 -1.66
CA MET A 326 -7.29 5.19 -1.82
C MET A 326 -6.37 4.20 -2.55
N TYR A 327 -5.29 4.72 -3.13
CA TYR A 327 -4.18 3.91 -3.62
C TYR A 327 -2.99 4.04 -2.67
N CYS A 328 -2.12 3.04 -2.68
CA CYS A 328 -0.93 2.97 -1.85
C CYS A 328 0.25 2.37 -2.61
N SER A 329 1.47 2.82 -2.31
CA SER A 329 2.70 2.14 -2.74
C SER A 329 2.81 0.77 -2.08
N GLU A 330 3.59 -0.12 -2.71
CA GLU A 330 3.99 -1.40 -2.13
C GLU A 330 4.78 -1.17 -0.83
N ASN A 331 4.47 -1.96 0.20
CA ASN A 331 5.21 -2.02 1.45
C ASN A 331 5.18 -3.47 1.95
N THR A 332 6.32 -4.14 1.96
CA THR A 332 6.40 -5.58 2.27
C THR A 332 7.47 -5.87 3.31
N ILE A 333 7.23 -6.91 4.12
CA ILE A 333 8.07 -7.26 5.26
C ILE A 333 8.40 -8.76 5.20
N PRO A 334 9.44 -9.16 4.45
CA PRO A 334 9.85 -10.57 4.34
C PRO A 334 10.16 -11.30 5.67
N GLY A 335 10.33 -10.59 6.79
CA GLY A 335 10.54 -11.19 8.10
C GLY A 335 9.28 -11.30 8.94
N ILE A 336 8.87 -12.53 9.27
CA ILE A 336 7.70 -12.81 10.12
C ILE A 336 7.72 -12.01 11.42
N LYS A 337 8.87 -11.97 12.12
CA LYS A 337 9.04 -11.25 13.38
C LYS A 337 9.19 -9.73 13.24
N ALA A 338 9.33 -9.23 12.01
CA ALA A 338 9.47 -7.81 11.72
C ALA A 338 8.13 -7.16 11.31
N GLN A 339 7.04 -7.95 11.23
CA GLN A 339 5.69 -7.44 11.04
C GLN A 339 5.22 -6.83 12.38
N VAL A 340 5.55 -5.56 12.55
CA VAL A 340 5.26 -4.76 13.75
C VAL A 340 4.71 -3.41 13.33
N ASN A 341 3.96 -2.80 14.26
CA ASN A 341 3.21 -1.56 14.04
C ASN A 341 4.01 -0.46 13.33
N LYS A 342 5.30 -0.28 13.64
CA LYS A 342 6.10 0.81 13.06
C LYS A 342 6.55 0.60 11.61
N LEU A 343 6.38 -0.60 11.06
CA LEU A 343 6.87 -0.97 9.71
C LEU A 343 5.74 -1.28 8.73
N SER A 344 4.61 -1.78 9.22
CA SER A 344 3.47 -2.18 8.39
C SER A 344 2.61 -0.99 7.98
N THR A 345 2.12 -0.97 6.75
CA THR A 345 1.12 0.03 6.32
C THR A 345 -0.23 -0.26 7.00
N GLY A 346 -0.85 0.79 7.54
CA GLY A 346 -2.13 0.71 8.22
C GLY A 346 -3.13 1.75 7.75
N LEU A 347 -4.41 1.49 8.02
CA LEU A 347 -5.50 2.44 7.89
C LEU A 347 -5.92 2.92 9.27
N VAL A 348 -6.04 4.24 9.42
CA VAL A 348 -6.50 4.88 10.65
C VAL A 348 -7.90 5.41 10.43
N PHE A 349 -8.88 4.77 11.04
CA PHE A 349 -10.26 5.22 11.06
C PHE A 349 -10.45 6.24 12.18
N LYS A 350 -11.06 7.38 11.84
CA LYS A 350 -11.41 8.43 12.77
C LYS A 350 -12.92 8.58 12.85
N GLY A 351 -13.40 8.75 14.08
CA GLY A 351 -14.81 8.92 14.35
C GLY A 351 -15.04 9.70 15.63
N TYR A 352 -16.25 9.60 16.15
CA TYR A 352 -16.60 10.19 17.43
C TYR A 352 -17.65 9.38 18.18
N PHE A 353 -17.76 9.67 19.48
CA PHE A 353 -18.93 9.35 20.28
C PHE A 353 -19.44 10.61 21.00
N GLY A 354 -20.74 10.66 21.28
CA GLY A 354 -21.35 11.67 22.15
C GLY A 354 -21.66 11.12 23.54
N LYS A 355 -22.41 11.86 24.36
CA LYS A 355 -22.86 11.31 25.65
C LYS A 355 -23.76 10.08 25.46
N PRO A 356 -23.65 9.03 26.31
CA PRO A 356 -24.68 8.01 26.44
C PRO A 356 -26.04 8.65 26.77
N LYS A 357 -27.15 7.98 26.41
CA LYS A 357 -28.50 8.50 26.68
C LYS A 357 -28.77 8.65 28.18
N GLU A 358 -28.15 7.80 28.98
CA GLU A 358 -28.26 7.68 30.42
C GLU A 358 -27.56 8.81 31.19
N VAL A 359 -26.80 9.66 30.50
CA VAL A 359 -26.05 10.76 31.08
C VAL A 359 -26.77 12.09 30.80
N ASP A 360 -27.19 12.81 31.83
CA ASP A 360 -28.02 14.03 31.71
C ASP A 360 -27.29 15.19 31.03
N LYS A 361 -26.01 15.38 31.38
CA LYS A 361 -25.16 16.47 30.88
C LYS A 361 -23.86 15.90 30.34
N ILE A 362 -23.34 16.53 29.28
CA ILE A 362 -22.03 16.17 28.73
C ILE A 362 -20.98 16.45 29.80
N PRO A 363 -20.24 15.44 30.28
CA PRO A 363 -19.16 15.62 31.25
C PRO A 363 -18.01 16.42 30.65
N ASP A 364 -17.16 17.01 31.49
CA ASP A 364 -15.94 17.66 31.02
C ASP A 364 -14.92 16.65 30.47
N GLU A 365 -14.93 15.43 31.00
CA GLU A 365 -13.99 14.36 30.66
C GLU A 365 -14.66 12.99 30.81
N PHE A 366 -14.32 12.06 29.92
CA PHE A 366 -14.65 10.65 30.06
C PHE A 366 -13.37 9.84 30.30
N TYR A 367 -13.46 8.84 31.17
CA TYR A 367 -12.37 7.89 31.41
C TYR A 367 -12.85 6.48 31.07
N SER A 368 -12.10 5.76 30.25
CA SER A 368 -12.47 4.42 29.78
C SER A 368 -11.42 3.38 30.15
N ARG A 369 -11.85 2.20 30.61
CA ARG A 369 -11.00 1.02 30.79
C ARG A 369 -11.77 -0.26 30.48
N ILE A 370 -11.06 -1.33 30.16
CA ILE A 370 -11.65 -2.66 29.93
C ILE A 370 -11.36 -3.56 31.13
N VAL A 371 -12.39 -4.18 31.68
CA VAL A 371 -12.28 -5.11 32.82
C VAL A 371 -13.12 -6.34 32.54
N GLY A 372 -12.50 -7.53 32.53
CA GLY A 372 -13.21 -8.77 32.24
C GLY A 372 -13.98 -8.73 30.90
N GLY A 373 -13.42 -8.07 29.88
CA GLY A 373 -14.04 -7.89 28.57
C GLY A 373 -15.15 -6.84 28.50
N LYS A 374 -15.43 -6.10 29.59
CA LYS A 374 -16.45 -5.03 29.62
C LYS A 374 -15.81 -3.66 29.56
N THR A 375 -16.35 -2.79 28.71
CA THR A 375 -15.99 -1.37 28.66
C THR A 375 -16.65 -0.63 29.82
N LEU A 376 -15.83 -0.11 30.73
CA LEU A 376 -16.25 0.75 31.84
C LEU A 376 -15.93 2.20 31.50
N ILE A 377 -16.89 3.09 31.67
CA ILE A 377 -16.79 4.53 31.44
C ILE A 377 -17.09 5.26 32.74
N TYR A 378 -16.25 6.24 33.08
CA TYR A 378 -16.44 7.14 34.21
C TYR A 378 -16.59 8.56 33.69
N THR A 379 -17.60 9.27 34.18
CA THR A 379 -17.88 10.65 33.75
C THR A 379 -17.14 11.71 34.58
N SER A 380 -16.30 11.29 35.53
CA SER A 380 -15.48 12.19 36.32
C SER A 380 -14.22 11.49 36.83
N LEU A 381 -13.18 12.28 37.12
CA LEU A 381 -11.97 11.75 37.75
C LEU A 381 -12.26 11.15 39.14
N GLU A 382 -13.21 11.73 39.88
CA GLU A 382 -13.56 11.25 41.23
C GLU A 382 -14.28 9.90 41.18
N SER A 383 -15.18 9.67 40.22
CA SER A 383 -15.81 8.35 40.07
C SER A 383 -14.81 7.29 39.62
N LEU A 384 -13.86 7.62 38.75
CA LEU A 384 -12.74 6.74 38.40
C LEU A 384 -11.90 6.40 39.64
N LYS A 385 -11.44 7.41 40.38
CA LYS A 385 -10.59 7.21 41.57
C LYS A 385 -11.27 6.32 42.60
N LYS A 386 -12.56 6.53 42.85
CA LYS A 386 -13.34 5.70 43.78
C LYS A 386 -13.34 4.24 43.32
N ALA A 387 -13.63 3.97 42.04
CA ALA A 387 -13.62 2.61 41.51
C ALA A 387 -12.22 1.95 41.62
N LEU A 388 -11.15 2.70 41.35
CA LEU A 388 -9.79 2.19 41.51
C LEU A 388 -9.44 1.90 42.99
N GLN A 389 -9.88 2.74 43.92
CA GLN A 389 -9.69 2.51 45.35
C GLN A 389 -10.46 1.30 45.85
N ASP A 390 -11.71 1.12 45.40
CA ASP A 390 -12.54 -0.05 45.72
C ASP A 390 -11.89 -1.36 45.22
N GLU A 391 -11.08 -1.30 44.16
CA GLU A 391 -10.26 -2.40 43.64
C GLU A 391 -8.89 -2.55 44.35
N GLY A 392 -8.55 -1.66 45.28
CA GLY A 392 -7.27 -1.67 45.99
C GLY A 392 -6.08 -1.18 45.17
N ILE A 393 -6.31 -0.46 44.07
CA ILE A 393 -5.25 0.07 43.21
C ILE A 393 -4.65 1.34 43.84
N PRO A 394 -3.34 1.39 44.11
CA PRO A 394 -2.68 2.57 44.66
C PRO A 394 -2.78 3.77 43.70
N LEU A 395 -3.19 4.92 44.20
CA LEU A 395 -3.34 6.13 43.40
C LEU A 395 -2.24 7.15 43.69
N PRO A 396 -1.63 7.77 42.66
CA PRO A 396 -0.73 8.90 42.84
C PRO A 396 -1.49 10.12 43.34
N LYS A 397 -0.78 11.07 43.98
CA LYS A 397 -1.35 12.35 44.43
C LYS A 397 -1.97 13.14 43.27
N THR A 398 -1.33 13.11 42.11
CA THR A 398 -1.80 13.73 40.87
C THR A 398 -1.89 12.67 39.78
N MET A 399 -3.05 12.55 39.17
CA MET A 399 -3.29 11.62 38.07
C MET A 399 -2.94 12.33 36.74
N THR A 400 -1.83 11.93 36.12
CA THR A 400 -1.41 12.42 34.80
C THR A 400 -1.88 11.46 33.71
N GLU A 401 -1.83 11.87 32.44
CA GLU A 401 -2.17 10.97 31.33
C GLU A 401 -1.25 9.74 31.27
N ASN A 402 0.04 9.90 31.57
CA ASN A 402 0.96 8.76 31.69
C ASN A 402 0.57 7.80 32.82
N HIS A 403 0.12 8.31 33.97
CA HIS A 403 -0.39 7.45 35.05
C HIS A 403 -1.64 6.69 34.60
N LEU A 404 -2.56 7.34 33.88
CA LEU A 404 -3.76 6.71 33.33
C LEU A 404 -3.41 5.64 32.29
N ALA A 405 -2.51 5.96 31.35
CA ALA A 405 -2.06 5.03 30.32
C ALA A 405 -1.38 3.79 30.90
N ASN A 406 -0.54 3.94 31.94
CA ASN A 406 0.08 2.83 32.66
C ASN A 406 -0.94 1.91 33.35
N LEU A 407 -2.15 2.42 33.64
CA LEU A 407 -3.27 1.67 34.19
C LEU A 407 -4.25 1.20 33.10
N HIS A 408 -3.92 1.36 31.82
CA HIS A 408 -4.78 1.09 30.67
C HIS A 408 -6.12 1.84 30.72
N ILE A 409 -6.10 3.08 31.23
CA ILE A 409 -7.25 3.98 31.28
C ILE A 409 -7.06 5.09 30.26
N SER A 410 -7.95 5.19 29.29
CA SER A 410 -8.00 6.27 28.30
C SER A 410 -8.81 7.45 28.80
N LYS A 411 -8.33 8.67 28.53
CA LYS A 411 -9.04 9.92 28.86
C LYS A 411 -9.50 10.61 27.58
N PHE A 412 -10.79 10.93 27.49
CA PHE A 412 -11.39 11.62 26.36
C PHE A 412 -11.97 12.95 26.81
N THR A 413 -11.69 14.02 26.07
CA THR A 413 -12.22 15.36 26.34
C THR A 413 -13.23 15.71 25.25
N PRO A 414 -14.49 16.00 25.59
CA PRO A 414 -15.47 16.42 24.59
C PRO A 414 -15.13 17.78 24.00
N ASP A 415 -15.36 17.93 22.69
CA ASP A 415 -15.31 19.23 22.05
C ASP A 415 -16.40 20.15 22.63
N LYS A 416 -16.04 21.37 23.02
CA LYS A 416 -16.94 22.30 23.73
C LYS A 416 -18.14 22.75 22.90
N LYS A 417 -18.08 22.66 21.57
CA LYS A 417 -19.15 23.10 20.66
C LYS A 417 -20.13 21.97 20.35
N THR A 418 -19.59 20.78 20.08
CA THR A 418 -20.36 19.62 19.61
C THR A 418 -20.70 18.65 20.72
N GLY A 419 -19.94 18.67 21.82
CA GLY A 419 -20.07 17.73 22.93
C GLY A 419 -19.65 16.30 22.58
N LYS A 420 -18.89 16.14 21.49
CA LYS A 420 -18.42 14.84 20.97
C LYS A 420 -16.94 14.64 21.30
N CYS A 421 -16.56 13.40 21.59
CA CYS A 421 -15.18 12.98 21.74
C CYS A 421 -14.68 12.34 20.45
N SER A 422 -13.52 12.76 19.96
CA SER A 422 -12.88 12.09 18.82
C SER A 422 -12.27 10.78 19.25
N VAL A 423 -12.31 9.79 18.36
CA VAL A 423 -11.73 8.45 18.56
C VAL A 423 -11.00 7.98 17.32
N TRP A 424 -9.91 7.24 17.53
CA TRP A 424 -9.08 6.69 16.47
C TRP A 424 -8.91 5.18 16.62
N TYR A 425 -8.92 4.48 15.50
CA TYR A 425 -8.72 3.04 15.41
C TYR A 425 -7.74 2.72 14.29
N THR A 426 -6.74 1.90 14.60
CA THR A 426 -5.75 1.45 13.60
C THR A 426 -6.09 0.03 13.15
N TYR A 427 -6.04 -0.19 11.83
CA TYR A 427 -6.05 -1.50 11.20
C TYR A 427 -4.76 -1.66 10.38
N TRP A 428 -3.93 -2.64 10.71
CA TRP A 428 -2.74 -2.99 9.93
C TRP A 428 -3.14 -3.90 8.77
N ASN A 429 -2.68 -3.58 7.56
CA ASN A 429 -3.20 -4.27 6.38
C ASN A 429 -2.72 -5.73 6.30
N ARG A 430 -3.67 -6.65 6.43
CA ARG A 430 -3.47 -8.09 6.20
C ARG A 430 -3.54 -8.42 4.70
N HIS A 431 -2.47 -9.01 4.17
CA HIS A 431 -2.34 -9.50 2.79
C HIS A 431 -2.57 -10.99 2.66
N ARG A 432 -2.02 -11.80 3.57
CA ARG A 432 -2.25 -13.25 3.61
C ARG A 432 -2.94 -13.63 4.91
N ASP A 433 -3.81 -14.62 4.82
CA ASP A 433 -4.40 -15.26 6.00
C ASP A 433 -3.76 -16.63 6.14
N ASN A 434 -3.09 -16.86 7.26
CA ASN A 434 -2.55 -18.17 7.63
C ASN A 434 -3.59 -19.04 8.36
N HIS A 435 -4.82 -18.52 8.53
CA HIS A 435 -5.95 -19.10 9.25
C HIS A 435 -5.72 -19.32 10.76
N ASP A 436 -4.68 -18.69 11.31
CA ASP A 436 -4.37 -18.67 12.74
C ASP A 436 -4.09 -17.23 13.20
N ASN A 437 -5.11 -16.60 13.77
CA ASN A 437 -5.03 -15.24 14.28
C ASN A 437 -4.06 -15.05 15.46
N GLN A 438 -3.42 -16.12 15.98
CA GLN A 438 -2.45 -16.04 17.08
C GLN A 438 -1.00 -16.12 16.61
N LEU A 439 -0.75 -16.41 15.33
CA LEU A 439 0.59 -16.53 14.78
C LEU A 439 0.69 -15.64 13.56
N MET A 440 1.85 -15.01 13.38
CA MET A 440 2.15 -14.33 12.12
C MET A 440 2.75 -15.30 11.10
N GLY A 441 2.22 -15.25 9.89
CA GLY A 441 2.66 -15.99 8.73
C GLY A 441 3.60 -15.18 7.83
N ILE A 442 4.03 -15.82 6.75
CA ILE A 442 4.79 -15.18 5.67
C ILE A 442 3.90 -14.13 5.00
N MET A 443 4.36 -12.87 4.96
CA MET A 443 3.67 -11.78 4.26
C MET A 443 2.20 -11.62 4.71
N GLU A 444 1.94 -11.88 5.99
CA GLU A 444 0.61 -11.74 6.58
C GLU A 444 0.20 -10.27 6.61
N PHE A 445 1.11 -9.37 7.01
CA PHE A 445 0.92 -7.93 7.01
C PHE A 445 1.81 -7.28 5.96
N ALA A 446 1.18 -6.84 4.87
CA ALA A 446 1.87 -6.26 3.72
C ALA A 446 0.88 -5.49 2.84
N VAL A 447 1.42 -4.63 1.99
CA VAL A 447 0.72 -4.05 0.85
C VAL A 447 1.52 -4.43 -0.39
N VAL A 448 0.96 -5.29 -1.24
CA VAL A 448 1.61 -5.77 -2.46
C VAL A 448 0.98 -5.08 -3.66
N ARG A 449 1.80 -4.60 -4.60
CA ARG A 449 1.28 -3.94 -5.81
C ARG A 449 0.31 -4.83 -6.59
N ASN A 450 -0.56 -4.19 -7.38
CA ASN A 450 -1.57 -4.85 -8.21
C ASN A 450 -2.53 -5.77 -7.44
N ASN A 451 -2.77 -5.47 -6.16
CA ASN A 451 -3.79 -6.09 -5.31
C ASN A 451 -4.85 -5.07 -4.89
N LEU A 452 -6.03 -5.59 -4.57
CA LEU A 452 -7.18 -4.86 -4.04
C LEU A 452 -7.49 -5.36 -2.64
N TYR A 453 -7.57 -4.45 -1.68
CA TYR A 453 -7.92 -4.74 -0.29
C TYR A 453 -9.31 -4.18 0.00
N LYS A 454 -10.31 -5.07 0.07
CA LYS A 454 -11.70 -4.70 0.35
C LYS A 454 -11.98 -4.82 1.83
N LEU A 455 -12.29 -3.69 2.46
CA LEU A 455 -12.47 -3.55 3.88
C LEU A 455 -13.95 -3.42 4.25
N SER A 456 -14.36 -4.03 5.35
CA SER A 456 -15.68 -3.80 5.94
C SER A 456 -15.61 -3.92 7.45
N ILE A 457 -16.03 -2.88 8.16
CA ILE A 457 -16.06 -2.93 9.63
C ILE A 457 -17.36 -3.62 10.07
N ASN A 458 -17.20 -4.68 10.85
CA ASN A 458 -18.30 -5.49 11.37
C ASN A 458 -18.80 -4.92 12.71
N SER A 459 -17.87 -4.60 13.61
CA SER A 459 -18.18 -4.08 14.94
C SER A 459 -16.97 -3.35 15.55
N ILE A 460 -17.23 -2.59 16.62
CA ILE A 460 -16.21 -1.92 17.43
C ILE A 460 -16.21 -2.56 18.82
N LYS A 461 -15.03 -2.98 19.30
CA LYS A 461 -14.85 -3.73 20.56
C LYS A 461 -14.47 -2.85 21.76
N SER A 462 -13.99 -1.63 21.52
CA SER A 462 -13.62 -0.68 22.56
C SER A 462 -13.70 0.77 22.06
N LEU A 463 -13.51 1.75 22.93
CA LEU A 463 -13.63 3.17 22.60
C LEU A 463 -12.55 3.74 21.65
N GLY A 464 -11.51 2.97 21.32
CA GLY A 464 -10.41 3.47 20.51
C GLY A 464 -9.42 4.33 21.29
N LEU A 465 -8.51 4.98 20.56
CA LEU A 465 -7.57 5.95 21.12
C LEU A 465 -8.22 7.34 21.26
N PRO A 466 -7.88 8.13 22.30
CA PRO A 466 -8.38 9.50 22.48
C PRO A 466 -7.56 10.56 21.72
N GLN A 467 -6.46 10.17 21.09
CA GLN A 467 -5.57 11.01 20.30
C GLN A 467 -5.12 10.22 19.06
N PRO A 468 -4.67 10.90 17.98
CA PRO A 468 -4.22 10.20 16.78
C PRO A 468 -3.05 9.24 17.07
N PRO A 469 -3.00 8.06 16.42
CA PRO A 469 -2.01 7.02 16.73
C PRO A 469 -0.59 7.36 16.30
N ASN A 470 -0.39 8.36 15.44
CA ASN A 470 0.93 8.72 14.94
C ASN A 470 1.61 9.83 15.76
N MET A 471 0.93 10.38 16.78
CA MET A 471 1.45 11.48 17.58
C MET A 471 2.38 10.96 18.69
N PRO A 472 3.60 11.51 18.85
CA PRO A 472 4.58 11.01 19.82
C PRO A 472 4.21 11.29 21.28
N GLU A 473 3.33 12.28 21.53
CA GLU A 473 2.82 12.61 22.84
C GLU A 473 1.65 11.75 23.28
N ASN A 474 1.04 10.96 22.39
CA ASN A 474 -0.09 10.10 22.71
C ASN A 474 0.37 8.93 23.60
N PRO A 475 0.05 8.89 24.90
CA PRO A 475 0.54 7.85 25.79
C PRO A 475 -0.26 6.54 25.69
N TRP A 476 -1.38 6.53 24.96
CA TRP A 476 -2.27 5.36 24.84
C TRP A 476 -2.04 4.53 23.58
N LYS A 477 -1.27 5.04 22.61
CA LYS A 477 -0.96 4.26 21.41
C LYS A 477 -0.08 3.05 21.79
N PRO A 478 -0.24 1.91 21.11
CA PRO A 478 0.68 0.79 21.28
C PRO A 478 2.10 1.20 20.86
N ALA A 479 3.11 0.58 21.45
CA ALA A 479 4.49 0.81 21.06
C ALA A 479 4.74 0.34 19.62
N GLY A 480 5.69 0.96 18.93
CA GLY A 480 5.98 0.66 17.51
C GLY A 480 6.46 -0.77 17.26
N GLU A 481 7.04 -1.43 18.25
CA GLU A 481 7.47 -2.83 18.23
C GLU A 481 6.35 -3.83 18.57
N THR A 482 5.13 -3.35 18.83
CA THR A 482 3.98 -4.23 19.05
C THR A 482 3.75 -5.07 17.78
N PRO A 483 3.66 -6.40 17.90
CA PRO A 483 3.34 -7.27 16.77
C PRO A 483 1.97 -6.96 16.14
N ASP A 484 1.88 -7.04 14.81
CA ASP A 484 0.69 -6.60 14.07
C ASP A 484 -0.56 -7.49 14.30
N GLU A 485 -0.38 -8.74 14.74
CA GLU A 485 -1.45 -9.70 15.07
C GLU A 485 -2.19 -9.35 16.37
N VAL A 486 -1.64 -8.44 17.18
CA VAL A 486 -2.27 -8.05 18.44
C VAL A 486 -3.63 -7.42 18.15
N ILE A 487 -4.67 -8.07 18.71
CA ILE A 487 -6.06 -7.98 18.26
C ILE A 487 -6.56 -6.52 18.18
N PRO A 488 -7.13 -6.11 17.03
CA PRO A 488 -7.63 -4.77 16.83
C PRO A 488 -8.89 -4.47 17.67
N GLN A 489 -8.99 -3.21 18.07
CA GLN A 489 -10.19 -2.60 18.66
C GLN A 489 -11.41 -2.63 17.69
N LEU A 490 -11.17 -2.96 16.43
CA LEU A 490 -12.15 -3.18 15.37
C LEU A 490 -12.28 -4.67 15.05
N ASP A 491 -13.52 -5.12 14.85
CA ASP A 491 -13.78 -6.32 14.07
C ASP A 491 -13.94 -5.91 12.61
N ILE A 492 -13.02 -6.33 11.76
CA ILE A 492 -12.94 -5.95 10.35
C ILE A 492 -12.81 -7.19 9.47
N THR A 493 -13.62 -7.24 8.42
CA THR A 493 -13.45 -8.20 7.34
C THR A 493 -12.56 -7.57 6.28
N VAL A 494 -11.53 -8.31 5.87
CA VAL A 494 -10.66 -7.94 4.76
C VAL A 494 -10.67 -9.05 3.74
N LYS A 495 -10.87 -8.66 2.49
CA LYS A 495 -10.79 -9.56 1.34
C LYS A 495 -9.75 -9.04 0.38
N VAL A 496 -8.73 -9.85 0.14
CA VAL A 496 -7.65 -9.56 -0.80
C VAL A 496 -8.05 -10.14 -2.15
N CYS A 497 -8.04 -9.29 -3.17
CA CYS A 497 -8.39 -9.67 -4.54
C CYS A 497 -7.24 -9.34 -5.49
N ASP A 498 -7.01 -10.20 -6.48
CA ASP A 498 -6.11 -9.84 -7.58
C ASP A 498 -6.77 -8.72 -8.40
N TRP A 499 -5.99 -7.67 -8.71
CA TRP A 499 -6.45 -6.53 -9.50
C TRP A 499 -6.27 -6.80 -11.00
N LEU A 500 -7.16 -7.62 -11.55
CA LEU A 500 -7.06 -8.13 -12.91
C LEU A 500 -8.13 -7.51 -13.83
N ASN A 501 -8.03 -7.78 -15.13
CA ASN A 501 -9.13 -7.57 -16.04
C ASN A 501 -9.94 -8.88 -16.18
N ARG A 502 -11.27 -8.79 -16.23
CA ARG A 502 -12.10 -9.93 -16.70
C ARG A 502 -12.88 -9.50 -17.93
N GLU A 503 -12.70 -10.23 -19.01
CA GLU A 503 -13.60 -10.19 -20.14
C GLU A 503 -14.87 -10.98 -19.82
N LEU A 504 -16.02 -10.29 -19.79
CA LEU A 504 -17.32 -10.96 -19.73
C LEU A 504 -17.76 -11.24 -21.17
N ASN A 505 -17.42 -12.41 -21.69
CA ASN A 505 -17.95 -12.87 -22.97
C ASN A 505 -19.42 -13.28 -22.79
N HIS A 506 -20.33 -12.38 -23.13
CA HIS A 506 -21.75 -12.70 -23.28
C HIS A 506 -21.97 -13.29 -24.67
N HIS A 507 -22.10 -14.61 -24.76
CA HIS A 507 -22.78 -15.21 -25.91
C HIS A 507 -24.27 -14.89 -25.77
N ILE A 508 -24.80 -14.08 -26.70
CA ILE A 508 -26.25 -13.82 -26.85
C ILE A 508 -26.89 -15.01 -27.57
#